data_AF-A0A0F9J1R1-F1
#
_entry.id   AF-A0A0F9J1R1-F1
#
_cell.length_a   1.000
_cell.length_b   1.000
_cell.length_c   1.000
_cell.angle_alpha   90.00
_cell.angle_beta   90.00
_cell.angle_gamma   90.00
#
_symmetry.space_group_name_H-M   'P 1'
#
loop_
_entity.id
_entity.type
_entity.pdbx_description
1 polymer ?
#
loop_
_entity_poly.entity_id
_entity_poly.type
_entity_poly.pdbx_seq_one_letter_code
_entity_poly.pdbx_strand_id
1 'polypeptide(L)'
;MLDEVHFHEHRSELFKNLELEFTEDKIENSIDRISAKATPRHLERVPNGVLFDFEIILDIFSSDDKELLKELIKGLKLLEDDYLGGSGTRGSGKVSFRDIKIVYRSVEFYASEKAEISIVEEPDLINITDEKWYNNVFSKISL
;
A
#
# COMPACT_ATOMS: atom_id res chain seq x y z
N MET A 1 -9.05 1.51 3.77
CA MET A 1 -10.42 1.02 3.49
C MET A 1 -10.55 0.78 1.99
N LEU A 2 -11.51 0.00 1.50
CA LEU A 2 -11.74 -0.12 0.05
C LEU A 2 -12.20 1.23 -0.50
N ASP A 3 -11.60 1.69 -1.62
CA ASP A 3 -12.14 2.83 -2.37
C ASP A 3 -13.34 2.35 -3.21
N GLU A 4 -14.53 2.42 -2.61
CA GLU A 4 -15.77 2.02 -3.26
C GLU A 4 -16.13 2.91 -4.45
N VAL A 5 -15.74 4.18 -4.43
CA VAL A 5 -16.02 5.12 -5.53
C VAL A 5 -15.27 4.66 -6.78
N HIS A 6 -13.95 4.48 -6.67
CA HIS A 6 -13.14 3.94 -7.77
C HIS A 6 -13.67 2.58 -8.23
N PHE A 7 -14.02 1.70 -7.29
CA PHE A 7 -14.50 0.36 -7.62
C PHE A 7 -15.79 0.38 -8.45
N HIS A 8 -16.77 1.18 -8.04
CA HIS A 8 -18.05 1.27 -8.72
C HIS A 8 -17.96 2.01 -10.06
N GLU A 9 -17.17 3.08 -10.15
CA GLU A 9 -16.94 3.81 -11.41
C GLU A 9 -16.30 2.93 -12.49
N HIS A 10 -15.41 2.02 -12.09
CA HIS A 10 -14.71 1.13 -13.02
C HIS A 10 -15.33 -0.28 -13.11
N ARG A 11 -16.50 -0.50 -12.50
CA ARG A 11 -17.14 -1.82 -12.38
C ARG A 11 -17.36 -2.49 -13.74
N SER A 12 -17.82 -1.74 -14.74
CA SER A 12 -18.14 -2.27 -16.07
C SER A 12 -16.91 -2.57 -16.95
N GLU A 13 -15.76 -2.00 -16.63
CA GLU A 13 -14.54 -2.11 -17.44
C GLU A 13 -13.51 -3.03 -16.79
N LEU A 14 -13.06 -2.68 -15.58
CA LEU A 14 -11.99 -3.39 -14.86
C LEU A 14 -12.52 -4.63 -14.12
N PHE A 15 -13.75 -4.57 -13.61
CA PHE A 15 -14.30 -5.59 -12.70
C PHE A 15 -15.55 -6.29 -13.27
N LYS A 16 -15.68 -6.34 -14.59
CA LYS A 16 -16.88 -6.85 -15.27
C LYS A 16 -17.11 -8.36 -15.11
N ASN A 17 -16.04 -9.10 -14.83
CA ASN A 17 -16.05 -10.56 -14.77
C ASN A 17 -16.08 -11.11 -13.35
N LEU A 18 -16.28 -10.28 -12.31
CA LEU A 18 -16.30 -10.80 -10.95
C LEU A 18 -17.52 -11.70 -10.73
N GLU A 19 -17.26 -12.88 -10.17
CA GLU A 19 -18.29 -13.82 -9.75
C GLU A 19 -18.98 -13.38 -8.44
N LEU A 20 -18.31 -12.55 -7.64
CA LEU A 20 -18.81 -12.01 -6.37
C LEU A 20 -18.93 -10.47 -6.45
N GLU A 21 -19.43 -9.87 -5.37
CA GLU A 21 -19.71 -8.43 -5.31
C GLU A 21 -18.42 -7.60 -5.42
N PHE A 22 -17.41 -7.91 -4.61
CA PHE A 22 -16.13 -7.18 -4.56
C PHE A 22 -14.90 -8.01 -4.93
N THR A 23 -15.06 -9.33 -5.03
CA THR A 23 -13.99 -10.32 -5.15
C THR A 23 -14.20 -11.22 -6.36
N GLU A 24 -13.15 -11.92 -6.77
CA GLU A 24 -13.22 -12.98 -7.80
C GLU A 24 -12.93 -14.35 -7.19
N ASP A 25 -13.51 -15.39 -7.80
CA ASP A 25 -13.21 -16.77 -7.46
C ASP A 25 -12.08 -17.31 -8.34
N LYS A 26 -10.88 -17.36 -7.78
CA LYS A 26 -9.70 -17.92 -8.45
C LYS A 26 -9.69 -19.44 -8.28
N ILE A 27 -9.86 -20.15 -9.38
CA ILE A 27 -9.66 -21.60 -9.39
C ILE A 27 -8.17 -21.92 -9.61
N GLU A 28 -7.56 -22.63 -8.68
CA GLU A 28 -6.22 -23.22 -8.84
C GLU A 28 -6.33 -24.74 -8.91
N ASN A 29 -5.36 -25.39 -9.55
CA ASN A 29 -5.39 -26.83 -9.73
C ASN A 29 -4.03 -27.46 -9.42
N SER A 30 -4.06 -28.58 -8.70
CA SER A 30 -2.90 -29.46 -8.55
C SER A 30 -3.09 -30.68 -9.45
N ILE A 31 -2.17 -30.90 -10.38
CA ILE A 31 -2.23 -32.01 -11.33
C ILE A 31 -1.24 -33.09 -10.92
N ASP A 32 -1.73 -34.30 -10.70
CA ASP A 32 -0.88 -35.46 -10.48
C ASP A 32 -0.07 -35.77 -11.76
N ARG A 33 1.25 -35.83 -11.62
CA ARG A 33 2.17 -35.93 -12.77
C ARG A 33 2.15 -37.29 -13.46
N ILE A 34 1.58 -38.33 -12.85
CA ILE A 34 1.57 -39.70 -13.37
C ILE A 34 0.21 -39.99 -14.02
N SER A 35 -0.86 -39.79 -13.26
CA SER A 35 -2.24 -40.07 -13.66
C SER A 35 -2.91 -38.93 -14.43
N ALA A 36 -2.26 -37.76 -14.51
CA ALA A 36 -2.82 -36.52 -15.06
C ALA A 36 -4.13 -36.07 -14.39
N LYS A 37 -4.45 -36.59 -13.19
CA LYS A 37 -5.67 -36.25 -12.47
C LYS A 37 -5.57 -34.84 -11.87
N ALA A 38 -6.58 -34.03 -12.15
CA ALA A 38 -6.77 -32.71 -11.56
C ALA A 38 -7.42 -32.76 -10.17
N THR A 39 -6.95 -31.91 -9.26
CA THR A 39 -7.60 -31.61 -7.97
C THR A 39 -7.77 -30.09 -7.86
N PRO A 40 -8.87 -29.53 -8.41
CA PRO A 40 -9.15 -28.10 -8.35
C PRO A 40 -9.49 -27.62 -6.94
N ARG A 41 -9.16 -26.37 -6.64
CA ARG A 41 -9.51 -25.65 -5.42
C ARG A 41 -9.97 -24.23 -5.77
N HIS A 42 -10.97 -23.75 -5.05
CA HIS A 42 -11.51 -22.41 -5.18
C HIS A 42 -10.86 -21.49 -4.14
N LEU A 43 -10.61 -20.24 -4.53
CA LEU A 43 -9.97 -19.23 -3.69
C LEU A 43 -10.55 -17.87 -4.03
N GLU A 44 -11.25 -17.29 -3.07
CA GLU A 44 -11.65 -15.89 -3.16
C GLU A 44 -10.43 -14.98 -3.08
N ARG A 45 -10.34 -13.99 -3.98
CA ARG A 45 -9.32 -12.95 -3.93
C ARG A 45 -9.85 -11.60 -4.37
N VAL A 46 -9.17 -10.55 -3.94
CA VAL A 46 -9.39 -9.20 -4.46
C VAL A 46 -8.83 -9.13 -5.89
N PRO A 47 -9.61 -8.65 -6.88
CA PRO A 47 -9.15 -8.53 -8.25
C PRO A 47 -8.04 -7.47 -8.38
N ASN A 48 -7.24 -7.58 -9.43
CA ASN A 48 -6.21 -6.58 -9.73
C ASN A 48 -6.85 -5.22 -10.06
N GLY A 49 -6.23 -4.12 -9.61
CA GLY A 49 -6.68 -2.76 -9.91
C GLY A 49 -7.65 -2.17 -8.88
N VAL A 50 -8.01 -2.93 -7.84
CA VAL A 50 -8.73 -2.41 -6.67
C VAL A 50 -7.80 -1.52 -5.86
N LEU A 51 -8.33 -0.39 -5.39
CA LEU A 51 -7.61 0.58 -4.57
C LEU A 51 -8.07 0.50 -3.11
N PHE A 52 -7.11 0.70 -2.21
CA PHE A 52 -7.37 0.77 -0.78
C PHE A 52 -6.68 1.99 -0.19
N ASP A 53 -7.42 2.75 0.61
CA ASP A 53 -6.84 3.77 1.48
C ASP A 53 -6.02 3.09 2.58
N PHE A 54 -4.83 3.61 2.84
CA PHE A 54 -3.98 3.18 3.93
C PHE A 54 -3.44 4.39 4.70
N GLU A 55 -3.15 4.19 5.98
CA GLU A 55 -2.54 5.20 6.85
C GLU A 55 -1.47 4.53 7.71
N ILE A 56 -0.33 5.21 7.87
CA ILE A 56 0.73 4.81 8.78
C ILE A 56 1.05 6.00 9.68
N ILE A 57 1.04 5.77 10.99
CA ILE A 57 1.42 6.77 11.99
C ILE A 57 2.81 6.42 12.52
N LEU A 58 3.73 7.36 12.42
CA LEU A 58 5.08 7.26 12.98
C LEU A 58 5.21 8.28 14.11
N ASP A 59 5.33 7.78 15.34
CA ASP A 59 5.58 8.62 16.51
C ASP A 59 7.08 8.95 16.62
N ILE A 60 7.38 10.23 16.90
CA ILE A 60 8.74 10.75 17.04
C ILE A 60 8.93 11.21 18.48
N PHE A 61 9.82 10.57 19.23
CA PHE A 61 10.14 10.89 20.62
C PHE A 61 11.48 11.62 20.76
N SER A 62 12.37 11.44 19.78
CA SER A 62 13.70 12.03 19.72
C SER A 62 14.08 12.44 18.30
N SER A 63 15.15 13.24 18.15
CA SER A 63 15.64 13.68 16.83
C SER A 63 16.05 12.52 15.93
N ASP A 64 16.54 11.44 16.53
CA ASP A 64 17.11 10.30 15.82
C ASP A 64 15.99 9.43 15.22
N ASP A 65 14.77 9.49 15.76
CA ASP A 65 13.61 8.73 15.27
C ASP A 65 13.18 9.18 13.86
N LYS A 66 13.62 10.35 13.39
CA LYS A 66 13.39 10.80 12.00
C LYS A 66 13.92 9.79 10.98
N GLU A 67 15.03 9.10 11.28
CA GLU A 67 15.60 8.08 10.41
C GLU A 67 14.68 6.85 10.25
N LEU A 68 13.73 6.61 11.16
CA LEU A 68 12.73 5.55 11.01
C LEU A 68 11.86 5.75 9.76
N LEU A 69 11.66 7.00 9.32
CA LEU A 69 10.96 7.27 8.06
C LEU A 69 11.71 6.68 6.86
N LYS A 70 13.06 6.73 6.85
CA LYS A 70 13.86 6.13 5.78
C LYS A 70 13.66 4.61 5.73
N GLU A 71 13.74 3.96 6.89
CA GLU A 71 13.56 2.51 6.97
C GLU A 71 12.12 2.10 6.63
N LEU A 72 11.12 2.90 7.01
CA LEU A 72 9.72 2.69 6.63
C LEU A 72 9.55 2.75 5.11
N ILE A 73 9.98 3.82 4.45
CA ILE A 73 9.85 3.98 3.00
C ILE A 73 10.59 2.87 2.26
N LYS A 74 11.78 2.50 2.74
CA LYS A 74 12.55 1.37 2.21
C LYS A 74 11.79 0.04 2.37
N GLY A 75 11.19 -0.21 3.52
CA GLY A 75 10.34 -1.39 3.75
C GLY A 75 9.14 -1.44 2.80
N LEU A 76 8.49 -0.30 2.56
CA LEU A 76 7.38 -0.21 1.61
C LEU A 76 7.83 -0.49 0.17
N LYS A 77 8.99 0.03 -0.25
CA LYS A 77 9.57 -0.29 -1.57
C LYS A 77 9.91 -1.77 -1.72
N LEU A 78 10.48 -2.37 -0.68
CA LEU A 78 10.75 -3.82 -0.68
C LEU A 78 9.45 -4.63 -0.76
N LEU A 79 8.39 -4.17 -0.11
CA LEU A 79 7.07 -4.80 -0.20
C LEU A 79 6.45 -4.67 -1.59
N GLU A 80 6.67 -3.55 -2.30
CA GLU A 80 6.27 -3.43 -3.71
C GLU A 80 7.01 -4.42 -4.59
N ASP A 81 8.28 -4.73 -4.31
CA ASP A 81 9.03 -5.77 -5.03
C ASP A 81 8.57 -7.19 -4.66
N ASP A 82 8.08 -7.39 -3.44
CA ASP A 82 7.54 -8.64 -2.93
C ASP A 82 5.99 -8.72 -3.04
N TYR A 83 5.35 -9.46 -2.14
CA TYR A 83 3.89 -9.59 -2.07
C TYR A 83 3.34 -9.38 -0.65
N LEU A 84 2.13 -8.85 -0.58
CA LEU A 84 1.34 -8.72 0.64
C LEU A 84 0.34 -9.87 0.76
N GLY A 85 0.32 -10.53 1.92
CA GLY A 85 -0.62 -11.62 2.20
C GLY A 85 -0.16 -12.99 1.68
N GLY A 86 -1.11 -13.85 1.31
CA GLY A 86 -0.85 -15.26 0.99
C GLY A 86 -0.67 -15.55 -0.50
N SER A 87 -0.04 -16.70 -0.80
CA SER A 87 0.08 -17.26 -2.17
C SER A 87 0.81 -16.38 -3.19
N GLY A 88 1.76 -15.54 -2.76
CA GLY A 88 2.53 -14.69 -3.65
C GLY A 88 3.38 -15.41 -4.69
N THR A 89 3.93 -16.57 -4.32
CA THR A 89 4.63 -17.46 -5.26
C THR A 89 3.74 -17.97 -6.41
N ARG A 90 2.41 -17.80 -6.29
CA ARG A 90 1.40 -18.12 -7.31
C ARG A 90 0.73 -16.86 -7.90
N GLY A 91 1.42 -15.72 -7.81
CA GLY A 91 1.01 -14.45 -8.44
C GLY A 91 -0.10 -13.70 -7.70
N SER A 92 -0.15 -13.80 -6.37
CA SER A 92 -1.11 -13.05 -5.54
C SER A 92 -0.40 -11.96 -4.73
N GLY A 93 -1.12 -10.91 -4.34
CA GLY A 93 -0.58 -9.95 -3.36
C GLY A 93 0.42 -8.92 -3.89
N LYS A 94 0.58 -8.76 -5.22
CA LYS A 94 1.37 -7.64 -5.76
C LYS A 94 0.65 -6.32 -5.45
N VAL A 95 1.37 -5.38 -4.85
CA VAL A 95 0.84 -4.07 -4.45
C VAL A 95 1.69 -2.93 -5.03
N SER A 96 1.11 -1.74 -5.09
CA SER A 96 1.83 -0.49 -5.37
C SER A 96 1.26 0.61 -4.49
N PHE A 97 2.11 1.49 -3.97
CA PHE A 97 1.74 2.62 -3.14
C PHE A 97 1.72 3.90 -3.98
N ARG A 98 0.56 4.56 -4.01
CA ARG A 98 0.30 5.76 -4.81
C ARG A 98 -0.27 6.87 -3.94
N ASP A 99 -0.23 8.09 -4.45
CA ASP A 99 -0.80 9.29 -3.85
C ASP A 99 -0.33 9.48 -2.40
N ILE A 100 0.99 9.35 -2.21
CA ILE A 100 1.63 9.37 -0.90
C ILE A 100 1.67 10.79 -0.36
N LYS A 101 0.86 11.02 0.67
CA LYS A 101 0.87 12.25 1.45
C LYS A 101 1.55 12.02 2.79
N ILE A 102 2.58 12.83 3.09
CA ILE A 102 3.25 12.82 4.39
C ILE A 102 2.94 14.14 5.09
N VAL A 103 2.37 14.02 6.28
CA VAL A 103 1.98 15.15 7.11
C VAL A 103 2.69 15.09 8.46
N TYR A 104 3.01 16.26 9.00
CA TYR A 104 3.58 16.38 10.32
C TYR A 104 2.63 17.11 11.26
N ARG A 105 2.41 16.50 12.41
CA ARG A 105 1.58 17.00 13.51
C ARG A 105 2.46 17.14 14.74
N SER A 106 2.82 18.38 15.08
CA SER A 106 3.61 18.66 16.28
C SER A 106 2.76 18.61 17.55
N VAL A 107 3.38 18.74 18.73
CA VAL A 107 2.64 18.86 20.00
C VAL A 107 1.70 20.06 19.96
N GLU A 108 2.14 21.18 19.39
CA GLU A 108 1.34 22.41 19.28
C GLU A 108 0.16 22.26 18.32
N PHE A 109 0.24 21.38 17.32
CA PHE A 109 -0.92 21.03 16.50
C PHE A 109 -2.04 20.44 17.35
N TYR A 110 -1.72 19.49 18.22
CA TYR A 110 -2.69 18.87 19.12
C TYR A 110 -3.14 19.83 20.25
N ALA A 111 -2.30 20.79 20.62
CA ALA A 111 -2.68 21.89 21.51
C ALA A 111 -3.55 22.97 20.83
N SER A 112 -3.86 22.82 19.53
CA SER A 112 -4.63 23.77 18.70
C SER A 112 -3.95 25.12 18.46
N GLU A 113 -2.63 25.19 18.59
CA GLU A 113 -1.84 26.42 18.42
C GLU A 113 -1.26 26.55 16.99
N LYS A 114 -1.14 25.43 16.26
CA LYS A 114 -0.61 25.37 14.89
C LYS A 114 -1.43 24.42 14.00
N ALA A 115 -1.38 24.64 12.69
CA ALA A 115 -1.98 23.74 11.71
C ALA A 115 -1.04 22.57 11.38
N GLU A 116 -1.60 21.50 10.81
CA GLU A 116 -0.84 20.38 10.25
C GLU A 116 0.06 20.88 9.11
N ILE A 117 1.28 20.35 9.05
CA ILE A 117 2.25 20.70 8.01
C ILE A 117 2.26 19.59 6.96
N SER A 118 1.82 19.90 5.74
CA SER A 118 2.05 19.00 4.58
C SER A 118 3.54 19.04 4.24
N ILE A 119 4.22 17.92 4.46
CA ILE A 119 5.64 17.79 4.19
C ILE A 119 5.84 17.45 2.72
N VAL A 120 5.04 16.51 2.22
CA VAL A 120 5.18 15.87 0.91
C VAL A 120 3.82 15.46 0.36
N GLU A 121 3.63 15.69 -0.94
CA GLU A 121 2.57 15.11 -1.77
C GLU A 121 3.25 14.53 -3.01
N GLU A 122 3.47 13.22 -3.04
CA GLU A 122 4.13 12.52 -4.16
C GLU A 122 3.14 11.54 -4.81
N PRO A 123 3.07 11.51 -6.15
CA PRO A 123 2.13 10.63 -6.85
C PRO A 123 2.49 9.15 -6.67
N ASP A 124 3.78 8.81 -6.56
CA ASP A 124 4.25 7.42 -6.44
C ASP A 124 5.41 7.30 -5.46
N LEU A 125 5.43 6.20 -4.71
CA LEU A 125 6.50 5.89 -3.74
C LEU A 125 7.90 5.83 -4.40
N ILE A 126 7.95 5.46 -5.68
CA ILE A 126 9.19 5.36 -6.45
C ILE A 126 9.95 6.69 -6.54
N ASN A 127 9.26 7.84 -6.41
CA ASN A 127 9.88 9.16 -6.52
C ASN A 127 10.64 9.58 -5.24
N ILE A 128 10.40 8.92 -4.10
CA ILE A 128 11.04 9.21 -2.81
C ILE A 128 12.42 8.53 -2.75
N THR A 129 13.47 9.21 -3.24
CA THR A 129 14.70 8.48 -3.62
C THR A 129 15.99 8.96 -3.00
N ASP A 130 16.17 10.26 -2.75
CA ASP A 130 17.50 10.79 -2.46
C ASP A 130 17.64 11.40 -1.06
N GLU A 131 18.88 11.45 -0.58
CA GLU A 131 19.22 12.07 0.70
C GLU A 131 18.81 13.56 0.74
N LYS A 132 18.73 14.24 -0.40
CA LYS A 132 18.26 15.63 -0.45
C LYS A 132 16.80 15.73 -0.06
N TRP A 133 15.96 14.81 -0.56
CA TRP A 133 14.57 14.71 -0.19
C TRP A 133 14.40 14.49 1.31
N TYR A 134 15.13 13.51 1.88
CA TYR A 134 15.03 13.22 3.32
C TYR A 134 15.47 14.41 4.18
N ASN A 135 16.58 15.06 3.81
CA ASN A 135 17.04 16.26 4.53
C ASN A 135 16.01 17.41 4.46
N ASN A 136 15.36 17.60 3.31
CA ASN A 136 14.28 18.58 3.18
C ASN A 136 13.09 18.22 4.08
N VAL A 137 12.68 16.95 4.13
CA VAL A 137 11.60 16.48 5.02
C VAL A 137 11.97 16.68 6.49
N PHE A 138 13.15 16.24 6.90
CA PHE A 138 13.60 16.32 8.30
C PHE A 138 13.78 17.74 8.79
N SER A 139 14.07 18.69 7.90
CA SER A 139 14.16 20.11 8.24
C SER A 139 12.80 20.73 8.63
N LYS A 140 11.70 20.14 8.18
CA LYS A 140 10.32 20.58 8.47
C LYS A 140 9.77 20.00 9.78
N ILE A 141 10.45 19.02 10.36
CA ILE A 141 10.05 18.37 11.62
C ILE A 141 10.79 19.08 12.77
N SER A 142 10.09 19.89 13.55
CA SER A 142 10.63 20.53 14.76
C SER A 142 10.32 19.68 15.99
N LEU A 143 11.32 19.33 16.79
CA LEU A 143 11.12 18.69 18.10
C LEU A 143 11.34 19.69 19.22
#